data_AF-A0A2N6CUX1-F1
#
_entry.id   AF-A0A2N6CUX1-F1
#
_cell.length_a   1.000
_cell.length_b   1.000
_cell.length_c   1.000
_cell.angle_alpha   90.00
_cell.angle_beta   90.00
_cell.angle_gamma   90.00
#
_symmetry.space_group_name_H-M   'P 1'
#
loop_
_entity.id
_entity.type
_entity.pdbx_description
1 polymer ?
#
loop_
_entity_poly.entity_id
_entity_poly.type
_entity_poly.pdbx_seq_one_letter_code
_entity_poly.pdbx_strand_id
1 'polypeptide(L)'
;MLLNPAIMALILVSFVVLLMLLVAAGFAIHLLRFWDMASGSERQLRLERRTYLISTLLAWAFAAELVSLLLYVYNAESMSGQFVGAMCATGVLNVNAWGWPTLFLKVAVFFSGATWLTLNALDNRGYDYPLIRLKYGLLLLLVPLVATETWL
;
A
#
# COMPACT_ATOMS: atom_id res chain seq x y z
N MET A 1 14.12 -22.54 -5.22
CA MET A 1 13.70 -21.70 -4.08
C MET A 1 12.97 -20.43 -4.52
N LEU A 2 13.40 -19.70 -5.55
CA LEU A 2 12.62 -18.59 -6.16
C LEU A 2 11.34 -19.04 -6.90
N LEU A 3 11.30 -20.28 -7.40
CA LEU A 3 10.17 -20.87 -8.12
C LEU A 3 9.08 -21.46 -7.22
N ASN A 4 9.09 -21.18 -5.90
CA ASN A 4 7.96 -21.56 -5.06
C ASN A 4 6.76 -20.66 -5.44
N PRO A 5 5.61 -21.23 -5.85
CA PRO A 5 4.44 -20.45 -6.24
C PRO A 5 4.03 -19.39 -5.21
N ALA A 6 4.17 -19.69 -3.92
CA ALA A 6 3.80 -18.77 -2.84
C ALA A 6 4.72 -17.54 -2.74
N ILE A 7 6.02 -17.71 -3.02
CA ILE A 7 7.00 -16.61 -3.04
C ILE A 7 6.80 -15.76 -4.30
N MET A 8 6.56 -16.41 -5.45
CA MET A 8 6.25 -15.69 -6.70
C MET A 8 4.96 -14.87 -6.58
N ALA A 9 3.93 -15.43 -5.96
CA ALA A 9 2.68 -14.71 -5.69
C ALA A 9 2.91 -13.49 -4.80
N LEU A 10 3.69 -13.64 -3.72
CA LEU A 10 4.04 -12.54 -2.82
C LEU A 10 4.75 -11.39 -3.55
N ILE A 11 5.83 -11.71 -4.29
CA ILE A 11 6.61 -10.70 -5.04
C ILE A 11 5.73 -10.00 -6.08
N LEU A 12 4.90 -10.76 -6.80
CA LEU A 12 4.00 -10.22 -7.82
C LEU A 12 2.98 -9.27 -7.19
N VAL A 13 2.37 -9.64 -6.07
CA VAL A 13 1.41 -8.78 -5.36
C VAL A 13 2.09 -7.50 -4.87
N SER A 14 3.23 -7.58 -4.17
CA SER A 14 3.94 -6.39 -3.70
C SER A 14 4.35 -5.47 -4.85
N PHE A 15 4.82 -6.02 -5.98
CA PHE A 15 5.16 -5.21 -7.16
C PHE A 15 3.94 -4.54 -7.80
N VAL A 16 2.82 -5.25 -7.92
CA VAL A 16 1.57 -4.69 -8.46
C VAL A 16 1.05 -3.56 -7.55
N VAL A 17 1.08 -3.76 -6.23
CA VAL A 17 0.69 -2.73 -5.26
C VAL A 17 1.59 -1.49 -5.39
N LEU A 18 2.90 -1.67 -5.47
CA LEU A 18 3.85 -0.58 -5.67
C LEU A 18 3.54 0.22 -6.96
N LEU A 19 3.27 -0.46 -8.08
CA LEU A 19 2.90 0.19 -9.34
C LEU A 19 1.60 0.99 -9.22
N MET A 20 0.58 0.43 -8.56
CA MET A 20 -0.69 1.14 -8.32
C MET A 20 -0.46 2.40 -7.48
N LEU A 21 0.38 2.34 -6.45
CA LEU A 21 0.73 3.49 -5.62
C LEU A 21 1.53 4.53 -6.38
N LEU A 22 2.46 4.14 -7.26
CA LEU A 22 3.23 5.07 -8.10
C LEU A 22 2.33 5.84 -9.08
N VAL A 23 1.36 5.16 -9.70
CA VAL A 23 0.33 5.80 -10.53
C VAL A 23 -0.48 6.80 -9.71
N ALA A 24 -0.92 6.40 -8.52
CA ALA A 24 -1.66 7.25 -7.61
C ALA A 24 -0.84 8.44 -7.09
N ALA A 25 0.47 8.28 -6.89
CA ALA A 25 1.40 9.33 -6.49
C ALA A 25 1.55 10.42 -7.56
N GLY A 26 1.68 10.01 -8.84
CA GLY A 26 1.70 10.95 -9.96
C GLY A 26 0.44 11.81 -10.01
N PHE A 27 -0.73 11.18 -9.79
CA PHE A 27 -1.99 11.91 -9.66
C PHE A 27 -2.03 12.81 -8.42
N ALA A 28 -1.56 12.34 -7.27
CA ALA A 28 -1.54 13.09 -6.02
C ALA A 28 -0.73 14.39 -6.13
N ILE A 29 0.46 14.33 -6.74
CA ILE A 29 1.27 15.52 -7.01
C ILE A 29 0.52 16.50 -7.91
N HIS A 30 -0.15 15.98 -8.95
CA HIS A 30 -0.93 16.82 -9.85
C HIS A 30 -2.12 17.48 -9.13
N LEU A 31 -2.84 16.73 -8.32
CA LEU A 31 -3.99 17.23 -7.57
C LEU A 31 -3.53 18.29 -6.55
N LEU A 32 -2.51 18.01 -5.75
CA LEU A 32 -2.01 18.96 -4.73
C LEU A 32 -1.55 20.30 -5.34
N ARG A 33 -1.02 20.30 -6.57
CA ARG A 33 -0.55 21.52 -7.26
C ARG A 33 -1.68 22.37 -7.85
N PHE A 34 -2.78 21.77 -8.27
CA PHE A 34 -3.79 22.43 -9.09
C PHE A 34 -5.20 22.41 -8.49
N TRP A 35 -5.35 21.92 -7.25
CA TRP A 35 -6.64 21.86 -6.57
C TRP A 35 -7.13 23.26 -6.16
N ASP A 36 -8.23 23.68 -6.77
CA ASP A 36 -8.94 24.92 -6.46
C ASP A 36 -10.47 24.68 -6.44
N MET A 37 -11.01 24.59 -5.21
CA MET A 37 -12.44 24.34 -4.94
C MET A 37 -13.34 25.51 -5.37
N ALA A 38 -12.81 26.73 -5.45
CA ALA A 38 -13.58 27.90 -5.87
C ALA A 38 -13.72 27.98 -7.41
N SER A 39 -12.98 27.17 -8.16
CA SER A 39 -12.98 27.19 -9.62
C SER A 39 -13.94 26.15 -10.21
N GLY A 40 -14.95 26.59 -10.96
CA GLY A 40 -15.82 25.72 -11.76
C GLY A 40 -15.20 25.25 -13.09
N SER A 41 -13.87 25.19 -13.18
CA SER A 41 -13.18 24.93 -14.44
C SER A 41 -13.32 23.47 -14.88
N GLU A 42 -13.28 23.20 -16.20
CA GLU A 42 -13.29 21.81 -16.72
C GLU A 42 -12.17 20.95 -16.13
N ARG A 43 -11.04 21.59 -15.79
CA ARG A 43 -9.90 20.95 -15.15
C ARG A 43 -10.25 20.44 -13.75
N GLN A 44 -10.92 21.24 -12.94
CA GLN A 44 -11.36 20.87 -11.60
C GLN A 44 -12.36 19.70 -11.64
N LEU A 45 -13.36 19.77 -12.52
CA LEU A 45 -14.32 18.69 -12.75
C LEU A 45 -13.65 17.37 -13.18
N ARG A 46 -12.58 17.47 -13.99
CA ARG A 46 -11.79 16.29 -14.39
C ARG A 46 -10.95 15.73 -13.24
N LEU A 47 -10.42 16.59 -12.37
CA LEU A 47 -9.69 16.18 -11.17
C LEU A 47 -10.61 15.43 -10.20
N GLU A 48 -11.79 15.97 -9.90
CA GLU A 48 -12.78 15.33 -9.02
C GLU A 48 -13.19 13.95 -9.52
N ARG A 49 -13.48 13.81 -10.83
CA ARG A 49 -13.85 12.52 -11.41
C ARG A 49 -12.72 11.50 -11.35
N ARG A 50 -11.47 11.94 -11.50
CA ARG A 50 -10.29 11.09 -11.37
C ARG A 50 -9.99 10.70 -9.92
N THR A 51 -10.30 11.56 -8.95
CA THR A 51 -10.18 11.25 -7.52
C THR A 51 -10.95 9.98 -7.16
N TYR A 52 -12.15 9.79 -7.73
CA TYR A 52 -12.93 8.58 -7.51
C TYR A 52 -12.25 7.32 -8.06
N LEU A 53 -11.74 7.38 -9.30
CA LEU A 53 -10.98 6.27 -9.91
C LEU A 53 -9.73 5.92 -9.09
N ILE A 54 -8.98 6.92 -8.64
CA ILE A 54 -7.76 6.73 -7.85
C ILE A 54 -8.09 6.19 -6.45
N SER A 55 -9.18 6.65 -5.83
CA SER A 55 -9.66 6.11 -4.56
C SER A 55 -9.98 4.62 -4.67
N THR A 56 -10.66 4.20 -5.74
CA THR A 56 -10.99 2.80 -5.97
C THR A 56 -9.74 1.97 -6.23
N LEU A 57 -8.79 2.49 -7.02
CA LEU A 57 -7.48 1.86 -7.24
C LEU A 57 -6.74 1.63 -5.91
N LEU A 58 -6.71 2.64 -5.03
CA LEU A 58 -6.05 2.55 -3.74
C LEU A 58 -6.74 1.59 -2.77
N ALA A 59 -8.08 1.50 -2.80
CA ALA A 59 -8.80 0.49 -2.04
C ALA A 59 -8.40 -0.93 -2.43
N TRP A 60 -8.27 -1.21 -3.74
CA TRP A 60 -7.76 -2.49 -4.23
C TRP A 60 -6.29 -2.72 -3.88
N ALA A 61 -5.45 -1.68 -3.98
CA ALA A 61 -4.04 -1.78 -3.59
C ALA A 61 -3.87 -2.14 -2.11
N PHE A 62 -4.58 -1.49 -1.20
CA PHE A 62 -4.51 -1.80 0.23
C PHE A 62 -5.17 -3.14 0.59
N ALA A 63 -6.19 -3.57 -0.14
CA ALA A 63 -6.74 -4.92 0.01
C ALA A 63 -5.73 -5.99 -0.44
N ALA A 64 -5.03 -5.77 -1.55
CA ALA A 64 -3.95 -6.63 -2.01
C ALA A 64 -2.77 -6.64 -1.03
N GLU A 65 -2.48 -5.52 -0.37
CA GLU A 65 -1.45 -5.43 0.67
C GLU A 65 -1.79 -6.27 1.91
N LEU A 66 -3.06 -6.31 2.32
CA LEU A 66 -3.51 -7.25 3.35
C LEU A 66 -3.24 -8.70 2.94
N VAL A 67 -3.54 -9.06 1.69
CA VAL A 67 -3.23 -10.40 1.16
C VAL A 67 -1.72 -10.65 1.15
N SER A 68 -0.90 -9.66 0.78
CA SER A 68 0.57 -9.72 0.81
C SER A 68 1.10 -9.99 2.21
N LEU A 69 0.57 -9.31 3.23
CA LEU A 69 0.92 -9.53 4.64
C LEU A 69 0.60 -10.96 5.09
N LEU A 70 -0.59 -11.46 4.77
CA LEU A 70 -0.98 -12.84 5.11
C LEU A 70 -0.12 -13.88 4.38
N LEU A 71 0.16 -13.65 3.09
CA LEU A 71 1.04 -14.50 2.30
C LEU A 71 2.47 -14.51 2.86
N TYR A 72 2.98 -13.38 3.37
CA TYR A 72 4.30 -13.31 3.97
C TYR A 72 4.42 -14.21 5.20
N VAL A 73 3.44 -14.14 6.11
CA VAL A 73 3.39 -15.00 7.30
C VAL A 73 3.24 -16.47 6.92
N TYR A 74 2.36 -16.77 5.95
CA TYR A 74 2.20 -18.13 5.43
C TYR A 74 3.50 -18.69 4.83
N ASN A 75 4.20 -17.88 4.02
CA ASN A 75 5.49 -18.27 3.46
C ASN A 75 6.51 -18.58 4.56
N ALA A 76 6.59 -17.71 5.59
CA ALA A 76 7.48 -17.93 6.73
C ALA A 76 7.18 -19.25 7.46
N GLU A 77 5.90 -19.59 7.68
CA GLU A 77 5.53 -20.86 8.32
C GLU A 77 5.84 -22.06 7.42
N SER A 78 5.50 -21.99 6.13
CA SER A 78 5.72 -23.08 5.17
C SER A 78 7.20 -23.41 4.93
N MET A 79 8.09 -22.46 5.20
CA MET A 79 9.54 -22.62 5.04
C MET A 79 10.24 -23.10 6.32
N SER A 80 9.53 -23.24 7.45
CA SER A 80 10.11 -23.66 8.74
C SER A 80 10.91 -24.96 8.63
N GLY A 81 10.32 -26.00 8.03
CA GLY A 81 10.99 -27.29 7.82
C GLY A 81 12.17 -27.28 6.84
N GLN A 82 12.42 -26.17 6.13
CA GLN A 82 13.53 -26.06 5.16
C GLN A 82 14.80 -25.47 5.78
N PHE A 83 14.72 -24.87 6.97
CA PHE A 83 15.86 -24.25 7.65
C PHE A 83 16.18 -24.98 8.97
N VAL A 84 17.47 -25.29 9.17
CA VAL A 84 17.94 -25.95 10.40
C VAL A 84 17.71 -25.02 11.59
N GLY A 85 16.97 -25.49 12.60
CA GLY A 85 16.65 -24.70 13.79
C GLY A 85 15.38 -23.84 13.69
N ALA A 86 14.67 -23.84 12.56
CA ALA A 86 13.40 -23.15 12.41
C ALA A 86 12.20 -24.09 12.67
N MET A 87 11.77 -24.21 13.93
CA MET A 87 10.60 -25.04 14.28
C MET A 87 9.25 -24.43 13.86
N CYS A 88 9.20 -23.13 13.59
CA CYS A 88 8.01 -22.37 13.16
C CYS A 88 8.43 -21.10 12.41
N ALA A 89 7.46 -20.27 11.98
CA ALA A 89 7.69 -19.02 11.26
C ALA A 89 8.69 -18.08 11.94
N THR A 90 8.70 -17.98 13.27
CA THR A 90 9.64 -17.10 14.00
C THR A 90 11.09 -17.54 13.80
N GLY A 91 11.33 -18.85 13.68
CA GLY A 91 12.63 -19.40 13.34
C GLY A 91 13.07 -18.96 11.96
N VAL A 92 12.16 -18.99 10.97
CA VAL A 92 12.44 -18.54 9.60
C VAL A 92 12.72 -17.04 9.53
N LEU A 93 11.94 -16.22 10.25
CA LEU A 93 12.16 -14.76 10.31
C LEU A 93 13.50 -14.39 10.95
N ASN A 94 14.06 -15.26 11.81
CA ASN A 94 15.37 -15.07 12.43
C ASN A 94 16.54 -15.56 11.56
N VAL A 95 16.30 -16.30 10.48
CA VAL A 95 17.37 -16.76 9.57
C VAL A 95 18.06 -15.59 8.88
N ASN A 96 17.31 -14.51 8.60
CA ASN A 96 17.81 -13.31 7.93
C ASN A 96 17.52 -12.06 8.78
N ALA A 97 18.46 -11.12 8.81
CA ALA A 97 18.32 -9.84 9.50
C ALA A 97 17.11 -9.02 9.03
N TRP A 98 16.63 -9.27 7.80
CA TRP A 98 15.50 -8.55 7.19
C TRP A 98 14.14 -9.20 7.40
N GLY A 99 14.04 -10.41 7.97
CA GLY A 99 12.76 -11.09 8.15
C GLY A 99 11.79 -10.29 9.05
N TRP A 100 12.23 -9.98 10.26
CA TRP A 100 11.45 -9.16 11.20
C TRP A 100 11.18 -7.73 10.70
N PRO A 101 12.18 -6.97 10.20
CA PRO A 101 11.94 -5.65 9.62
C PRO A 101 10.86 -5.63 8.53
N THR A 102 10.87 -6.62 7.63
CA THR A 102 9.89 -6.71 6.53
C THR A 102 8.48 -6.96 7.06
N LEU A 103 8.34 -7.84 8.07
CA LEU A 103 7.04 -8.07 8.72
C LEU A 103 6.50 -6.78 9.36
N PHE A 104 7.33 -6.07 10.13
CA PHE A 104 6.93 -4.82 10.78
C PHE A 104 6.56 -3.74 9.76
N LEU A 105 7.29 -3.66 8.63
CA LEU A 105 6.96 -2.75 7.55
C LEU A 105 5.63 -3.09 6.88
N LYS A 106 5.38 -4.36 6.53
CA LYS A 106 4.07 -4.79 5.98
C LYS A 106 2.92 -4.47 6.93
N VAL A 107 3.10 -4.67 8.24
CA VAL A 107 2.12 -4.29 9.26
C VAL A 107 1.91 -2.77 9.29
N ALA A 108 2.98 -1.99 9.29
CA ALA A 108 2.89 -0.53 9.30
C ALA A 108 2.20 0.02 8.04
N VAL A 109 2.51 -0.53 6.87
CA VAL A 109 1.85 -0.20 5.59
C VAL A 109 0.37 -0.53 5.67
N PHE A 110 0.01 -1.73 6.16
CA PHE A 110 -1.39 -2.15 6.29
C PHE A 110 -2.21 -1.15 7.15
N PHE A 111 -1.72 -0.81 8.34
CA PHE A 111 -2.40 0.16 9.20
C PHE A 111 -2.45 1.56 8.62
N SER A 112 -1.40 1.97 7.90
CA SER A 112 -1.37 3.26 7.22
C SER A 112 -2.37 3.31 6.05
N GLY A 113 -2.50 2.22 5.29
CA GLY A 113 -3.50 2.06 4.24
C GLY A 113 -4.92 2.05 4.78
N ALA A 114 -5.17 1.34 5.87
CA ALA A 114 -6.46 1.38 6.58
C ALA A 114 -6.82 2.80 7.03
N THR A 115 -5.84 3.52 7.59
CA THR A 115 -5.99 4.94 7.98
C THR A 115 -6.30 5.81 6.77
N TRP A 116 -5.65 5.58 5.64
CA TRP A 116 -5.94 6.31 4.40
C TRP A 116 -7.38 6.06 3.90
N LEU A 117 -7.85 4.81 3.97
CA LEU A 117 -9.21 4.44 3.58
C LEU A 117 -10.28 5.04 4.49
N THR A 118 -10.04 5.09 5.80
CA THR A 118 -10.97 5.77 6.73
C THR A 118 -11.02 7.26 6.48
N LEU A 119 -9.86 7.91 6.25
CA LEU A 119 -9.82 9.32 5.86
C LEU A 119 -10.56 9.57 4.56
N ASN A 120 -10.40 8.71 3.55
CA ASN A 120 -11.12 8.81 2.29
C ASN A 120 -12.64 8.64 2.47
N ALA A 121 -13.07 7.71 3.31
CA ALA A 121 -14.49 7.52 3.62
C ALA A 121 -15.09 8.72 4.38
N LEU A 122 -14.31 9.37 5.25
CA LEU A 122 -14.72 10.59 5.95
C LEU A 122 -14.79 11.80 5.02
N ASP A 123 -13.78 11.96 4.16
CA ASP A 123 -13.69 13.05 3.17
C ASP A 123 -14.87 13.01 2.20
N ASN A 124 -15.27 11.82 1.72
CA ASN A 124 -16.43 11.64 0.84
C ASN A 124 -17.78 11.93 1.50
N ARG A 125 -17.85 12.08 2.83
CA ARG A 125 -19.08 12.48 3.55
C ARG A 125 -19.16 13.99 3.80
N GLY A 126 -18.04 14.71 3.66
CA GLY A 126 -18.00 16.15 3.79
C GLY A 126 -18.39 16.85 2.49
N TYR A 127 -19.17 17.94 2.57
CA TYR A 127 -19.61 18.71 1.40
C TYR A 127 -18.44 19.37 0.64
N ASP A 128 -17.38 19.78 1.34
CA ASP A 128 -16.29 20.60 0.76
C ASP A 128 -14.96 19.87 0.57
N TYR A 129 -14.92 18.53 0.67
CA TYR A 129 -13.67 17.74 0.65
C TYR A 129 -12.54 18.33 1.53
N PRO A 130 -12.81 18.62 2.82
CA PRO A 130 -11.89 19.39 3.66
C PRO A 130 -10.54 18.69 3.88
N LEU A 131 -10.48 17.36 3.67
CA LEU A 131 -9.32 16.53 3.98
C LEU A 131 -8.53 16.13 2.73
N ILE A 132 -8.89 16.62 1.54
CA ILE A 132 -8.30 16.12 0.29
C ILE A 132 -6.79 16.37 0.21
N ARG A 133 -6.31 17.53 0.67
CA ARG A 133 -4.87 17.83 0.69
C ARG A 133 -4.12 16.95 1.69
N LEU A 134 -4.71 16.68 2.85
CA LEU A 134 -4.13 15.80 3.86
C LEU A 134 -4.07 14.34 3.34
N LYS A 135 -5.16 13.85 2.76
CA LYS A 135 -5.27 12.50 2.18
C LYS A 135 -4.20 12.24 1.13
N TYR A 136 -4.01 13.16 0.18
CA TYR A 136 -3.02 12.99 -0.87
C TYR A 136 -1.59 13.29 -0.42
N GLY A 137 -1.40 14.13 0.61
CA GLY A 137 -0.10 14.29 1.27
C GLY A 137 0.36 13.02 1.99
N LEU A 138 -0.54 12.37 2.74
CA LEU A 138 -0.29 11.08 3.39
C LEU A 138 0.00 9.99 2.36
N LEU A 139 -0.69 10.00 1.20
CA LEU A 139 -0.40 9.06 0.13
C LEU A 139 1.04 9.17 -0.38
N LEU A 140 1.57 10.39 -0.53
CA LEU A 140 2.96 10.58 -0.97
C LEU A 140 3.98 10.09 0.06
N LEU A 141 3.63 10.11 1.35
CA LEU A 141 4.46 9.54 2.41
C LEU A 141 4.36 7.99 2.46
N LEU A 142 3.24 7.42 2.04
CA LEU A 142 3.04 5.96 1.96
C LEU A 142 3.85 5.30 0.83
N VAL A 143 4.03 5.99 -0.30
CA VAL A 143 4.77 5.46 -1.46
C VAL A 143 6.19 5.00 -1.11
N PRO A 144 7.06 5.81 -0.47
CA PRO A 144 8.40 5.34 -0.10
C PRO A 144 8.36 4.20 0.92
N LEU A 145 7.35 4.16 1.80
CA LEU A 145 7.19 3.08 2.78
C LEU A 145 6.91 1.73 2.08
N VAL A 146 5.99 1.72 1.12
CA VAL A 146 5.68 0.54 0.29
C VAL A 146 6.86 0.17 -0.60
N ALA A 147 7.57 1.15 -1.17
CA ALA A 147 8.76 0.88 -1.95
C ALA A 147 9.86 0.20 -1.13
N THR A 148 10.07 0.62 0.12
CA THR A 148 11.02 -0.05 1.03
C THR A 148 10.56 -1.44 1.44
N GLU A 149 9.26 -1.63 1.68
CA GLU A 149 8.67 -2.93 2.01
C GLU A 149 8.78 -3.93 0.86
N THR A 150 8.55 -3.49 -0.38
CA THR A 150 8.64 -4.33 -1.59
C THR A 150 10.08 -4.71 -1.94
N TRP A 151 11.07 -3.91 -1.51
CA TRP A 151 12.49 -4.16 -1.78
C TRP A 151 13.13 -5.16 -0.81
N LEU A 152 12.58 -5.30 0.40
CA LEU A 152 13.11 -6.13 1.49
C LEU A 152 12.59 -7.58 1.42
#